data_AF-A0A7C9ADT3-F1
#
_entry.id   AF-A0A7C9ADT3-F1
#
_cell.length_a   1.000
_cell.length_b   1.000
_cell.length_c   1.000
_cell.angle_alpha   90.00
_cell.angle_beta   90.00
_cell.angle_gamma   90.00
#
_symmetry.space_group_name_H-M   'P 1'
#
loop_
_entity.id
_entity.type
_entity.pdbx_description
1 polymer ?
#
loop_
_entity_poly.entity_id
_entity_poly.type
_entity_poly.pdbx_seq_one_letter_code
_entity_poly.pdbx_strand_id
1 'polypeptide(L)'
;VIAATNRKQDLDPALISRFDSMITFGLPDQQNRQEIAAQYAKHLTKTELAEFAMVTEGLSGRDIRDVCQQAERRWASKLIRGQAGDAKEGSLPPLREYIESAMNRRKSLLEIEEQRSQSPGIRRDRRPLDLS
;
A
#
# COMPACT_ATOMS: atom_id res chain seq x y z
N VAL A 1 -22.15 17.51 -1.95
CA VAL A 1 -20.81 17.46 -2.58
C VAL A 1 -19.95 16.49 -1.78
N ILE A 2 -19.14 15.66 -2.44
CA ILE A 2 -18.20 14.72 -1.77
C ILE A 2 -16.77 15.20 -2.05
N ALA A 3 -15.95 15.27 -1.00
CA ALA A 3 -14.54 15.64 -1.09
C ALA A 3 -13.67 14.62 -0.33
N ALA A 4 -12.43 14.44 -0.76
CA ALA A 4 -11.44 13.58 -0.10
C ALA A 4 -10.10 14.31 -0.01
N THR A 5 -9.41 14.21 1.14
CA THR A 5 -8.09 14.82 1.35
C THR A 5 -7.23 13.92 2.24
N ASN A 6 -5.93 13.90 1.98
CA ASN A 6 -4.93 13.29 2.86
C ASN A 6 -4.25 14.32 3.77
N ARG A 7 -4.63 15.60 3.68
CA ARG A 7 -4.02 16.72 4.42
C ARG A 7 -5.10 17.64 4.98
N LYS A 8 -5.92 17.13 5.90
CA LYS A 8 -7.01 17.90 6.54
C LYS A 8 -6.50 19.19 7.18
N GLN A 9 -5.30 19.16 7.75
CA GLN A 9 -4.66 20.30 8.41
C GLN A 9 -4.33 21.47 7.49
N ASP A 10 -4.28 21.26 6.17
CA ASP A 10 -4.02 22.34 5.21
C ASP A 10 -5.32 23.04 4.76
N LEU A 11 -6.48 22.48 5.08
CA LEU A 11 -7.76 23.02 4.63
C LEU A 11 -8.21 24.19 5.50
N ASP A 12 -8.74 25.21 4.84
CA ASP A 12 -9.31 26.38 5.50
C ASP A 12 -10.52 25.99 6.39
N PRO A 13 -10.61 26.48 7.64
CA PRO A 13 -11.72 26.18 8.53
C PRO A 13 -13.11 26.54 7.98
N ALA A 14 -13.25 27.62 7.21
CA ALA A 14 -14.52 28.05 6.62
C ALA A 14 -14.95 27.13 5.47
N LEU A 15 -14.01 26.44 4.81
CA LEU A 15 -14.34 25.38 3.86
C LEU A 15 -14.84 24.13 4.59
N ILE A 16 -14.18 23.75 5.68
CA ILE A 16 -14.57 22.60 6.50
C ILE A 16 -15.97 22.77 7.08
N SER A 17 -16.35 24.00 7.49
CA SER A 17 -17.67 24.28 8.06
C SER A 17 -18.83 24.10 7.08
N ARG A 18 -18.56 23.92 5.78
CA ARG A 18 -19.59 23.66 4.76
C ARG A 18 -19.89 22.16 4.56
N PHE A 19 -19.19 21.28 5.27
CA PHE A 19 -19.44 19.84 5.22
C PHE A 19 -20.19 19.39 6.47
N ASP A 20 -21.36 18.77 6.29
CA ASP A 20 -22.21 18.27 7.39
C ASP A 20 -21.64 17.02 8.06
N SER A 21 -20.76 16.28 7.39
CA SER A 21 -20.19 15.03 7.88
C SER A 21 -18.74 14.86 7.43
N MET A 22 -17.92 14.34 8.33
CA MET A 22 -16.52 14.00 8.07
C MET A 22 -16.27 12.57 8.52
N ILE A 23 -15.76 11.74 7.61
CA ILE A 23 -15.40 10.34 7.89
C ILE A 23 -13.89 10.22 7.71
N THR A 24 -13.22 9.70 8.74
CA THR A 24 -11.77 9.43 8.68
C THR A 24 -11.56 7.97 8.33
N PHE A 25 -10.77 7.71 7.29
CA PHE A 25 -10.40 6.37 6.89
C PHE A 25 -8.97 6.07 7.39
N GLY A 26 -8.85 5.07 8.27
CA GLY A 26 -7.57 4.55 8.73
C GLY A 26 -6.98 3.52 7.77
N LEU A 27 -5.89 2.88 8.21
CA LEU A 27 -5.37 1.68 7.55
C LEU A 27 -6.38 0.53 7.67
N PRO A 28 -6.44 -0.38 6.68
CA PRO A 28 -7.36 -1.51 6.72
C PRO A 28 -6.98 -2.48 7.87
N ASP A 29 -7.99 -2.93 8.61
CA ASP A 29 -7.86 -4.05 9.53
C ASP A 29 -7.63 -5.38 8.79
N GLN A 30 -7.40 -6.47 9.52
CA GLN A 30 -7.07 -7.77 8.93
C GLN A 30 -8.15 -8.29 7.98
N GLN A 31 -9.43 -8.13 8.33
CA GLN A 31 -10.53 -8.61 7.50
C GLN A 31 -10.60 -7.80 6.19
N ASN A 32 -10.51 -6.47 6.29
CA ASN A 32 -10.46 -5.58 5.13
C ASN A 32 -9.25 -5.90 4.24
N ARG A 33 -8.08 -6.20 4.80
CA ARG A 33 -6.90 -6.64 4.02
C ARG A 33 -7.15 -7.95 3.27
N GLN A 34 -7.82 -8.91 3.92
CA GLN A 34 -8.21 -10.17 3.29
C GLN A 34 -9.17 -9.95 2.12
N GLU A 35 -10.16 -9.07 2.28
CA GLU A 35 -11.13 -8.73 1.23
C GLU A 35 -10.47 -8.00 0.04
N ILE A 36 -9.57 -7.05 0.32
CA ILE A 36 -8.77 -6.38 -0.71
C ILE A 36 -7.92 -7.41 -1.46
N ALA A 37 -7.24 -8.31 -0.74
CA ALA A 37 -6.44 -9.38 -1.35
C ALA A 37 -7.29 -10.30 -2.23
N ALA A 38 -8.49 -10.67 -1.78
CA ALA A 38 -9.43 -11.51 -2.53
C ALA A 38 -9.86 -10.89 -3.86
N GLN A 39 -9.83 -9.55 -3.99
CA GLN A 39 -10.15 -8.87 -5.24
C GLN A 39 -9.08 -9.09 -6.32
N TYR A 40 -7.81 -9.21 -5.92
CA TYR A 40 -6.67 -9.37 -6.83
C TYR A 40 -6.23 -10.83 -6.99
N ALA A 41 -6.07 -11.56 -5.88
CA ALA A 41 -5.63 -12.95 -5.85
C ALA A 41 -6.82 -13.93 -5.70
N LYS A 42 -7.77 -13.86 -6.62
CA LYS A 42 -9.07 -14.57 -6.56
C LYS A 42 -8.96 -16.09 -6.49
N HIS A 43 -7.86 -16.65 -6.97
CA HIS A 43 -7.61 -18.09 -7.00
C HIS A 43 -7.08 -18.64 -5.67
N LEU A 44 -6.64 -17.76 -4.75
CA LEU A 44 -6.21 -18.18 -3.43
C LEU A 44 -7.42 -18.56 -2.57
N THR A 45 -7.25 -19.59 -1.76
CA THR A 45 -8.24 -20.03 -0.78
C THR A 45 -8.42 -18.98 0.33
N LYS A 46 -9.54 -19.06 1.06
CA LYS A 46 -9.81 -18.17 2.20
C LYS A 46 -8.70 -18.21 3.25
N THR A 47 -8.13 -19.39 3.49
CA THR A 47 -7.03 -19.60 4.44
C THR A 47 -5.73 -18.95 3.96
N GLU A 48 -5.40 -19.07 2.67
CA GLU A 48 -4.23 -18.41 2.08
C GLU A 48 -4.38 -16.88 2.09
N LEU A 49 -5.58 -16.37 1.81
CA LEU A 49 -5.88 -14.94 1.89
C LEU A 49 -5.78 -14.41 3.33
N ALA A 50 -6.21 -15.19 4.32
CA ALA A 50 -6.04 -14.84 5.73
C ALA A 50 -4.57 -14.79 6.14
N GLU A 51 -3.75 -15.73 5.64
CA GLU A 51 -2.30 -15.73 5.86
C GLU A 51 -1.64 -14.50 5.21
N PHE A 52 -2.00 -14.18 3.98
CA PHE A 52 -1.54 -12.96 3.31
C PHE A 52 -1.97 -11.69 4.07
N ALA A 53 -3.18 -11.66 4.63
CA ALA A 53 -3.68 -10.54 5.43
C ALA A 53 -2.89 -10.34 6.74
N MET A 54 -2.35 -11.41 7.34
CA MET A 54 -1.47 -11.31 8.51
C MET A 54 -0.14 -10.64 8.16
N VAL A 55 0.50 -11.04 7.06
CA VAL A 55 1.82 -10.51 6.69
C VAL A 55 1.77 -9.09 6.10
N THR A 56 0.61 -8.64 5.66
CA THR A 56 0.37 -7.29 5.11
C THR A 56 -0.13 -6.27 6.14
N GLU A 57 0.03 -6.55 7.44
CA GLU A 57 -0.27 -5.59 8.49
C GLU A 57 0.47 -4.25 8.29
N GLY A 58 -0.25 -3.15 8.55
CA GLY A 58 0.27 -1.78 8.38
C GLY A 58 0.26 -1.26 6.94
N LEU A 59 -0.05 -2.10 5.95
CA LEU A 59 -0.14 -1.67 4.56
C LEU A 59 -1.48 -1.00 4.25
N SER A 60 -1.44 0.06 3.43
CA SER A 60 -2.66 0.68 2.91
C SER A 60 -3.30 -0.21 1.82
N GLY A 61 -4.57 0.03 1.49
CA GLY A 61 -5.22 -0.71 0.38
C GLY A 61 -4.50 -0.53 -0.97
N ARG A 62 -3.82 0.62 -1.16
CA ARG A 62 -2.95 0.85 -2.33
C ARG A 62 -1.74 -0.08 -2.30
N ASP A 63 -1.06 -0.17 -1.16
CA ASP A 63 0.14 -1.01 -1.02
C ASP A 63 -0.20 -2.49 -1.26
N ILE A 64 -1.33 -2.97 -0.74
CA ILE A 64 -1.77 -4.36 -0.91
C ILE A 64 -2.01 -4.68 -2.39
N ARG A 65 -2.72 -3.79 -3.11
CA ARG A 65 -2.89 -3.92 -4.56
C ARG A 65 -1.54 -4.00 -5.28
N ASP A 66 -0.65 -3.07 -4.96
CA ASP A 66 0.64 -2.97 -5.64
C ASP A 66 1.50 -4.22 -5.36
N VAL A 67 1.45 -4.77 -4.15
CA VAL A 67 2.05 -6.06 -3.78
C VAL A 67 1.50 -7.21 -4.62
N CYS A 68 0.18 -7.31 -4.76
CA CYS A 68 -0.46 -8.35 -5.57
C CYS A 68 -0.04 -8.27 -7.05
N GLN A 69 -0.10 -7.07 -7.63
CA GLN A 69 0.32 -6.84 -9.02
C GLN A 69 1.80 -7.17 -9.24
N GLN A 70 2.65 -6.83 -8.27
CA GLN A 70 4.08 -7.13 -8.35
C GLN A 70 4.35 -8.64 -8.29
N ALA A 71 3.61 -9.39 -7.45
CA ALA A 71 3.69 -10.84 -7.40
C ALA A 71 3.27 -11.47 -8.74
N GLU A 72 2.17 -11.01 -9.33
CA GLU A 72 1.67 -11.48 -10.63
C GLU A 72 2.67 -11.22 -11.76
N ARG A 73 3.21 -10.00 -11.85
CA ARG A 73 4.21 -9.66 -12.87
C ARG A 73 5.48 -10.49 -12.75
N ARG A 74 5.95 -10.69 -11.51
CA ARG A 74 7.14 -11.51 -11.25
C ARG A 74 6.89 -12.96 -11.62
N TRP A 75 5.72 -13.49 -11.29
CA TRP A 75 5.33 -14.85 -11.65
C TRP A 75 5.23 -15.05 -13.16
N ALA A 76 4.57 -14.15 -13.87
CA ALA A 76 4.50 -14.17 -15.33
C ALA A 76 5.91 -14.15 -15.94
N SER A 77 6.82 -13.34 -15.38
CA SER A 77 8.21 -13.29 -15.81
C SER A 77 8.95 -14.62 -15.57
N LYS A 78 8.70 -15.30 -14.44
CA LYS A 78 9.28 -16.62 -14.13
C LYS A 78 8.78 -17.69 -15.11
N LEU A 79 7.50 -17.66 -15.48
CA LEU A 79 6.92 -18.58 -16.46
C LEU A 79 7.56 -18.42 -17.83
N ILE A 80 7.65 -17.19 -18.33
CA ILE A 80 8.28 -16.89 -19.63
C ILE A 80 9.74 -17.35 -19.68
N ARG A 81 10.44 -17.30 -18.54
CA ARG A 81 11.84 -17.73 -18.42
C ARG A 81 12.03 -19.23 -18.15
N GLY A 82 10.94 -20.00 -18.03
CA GLY A 82 11.00 -21.42 -17.66
C GLY A 82 11.49 -21.68 -16.23
N GLN A 83 11.41 -20.68 -15.34
CA GLN A 83 11.91 -20.74 -13.96
C GLN A 83 10.80 -21.07 -12.94
N ALA A 84 9.60 -21.38 -13.41
CA ALA A 84 8.43 -21.64 -12.59
C ALA A 84 8.26 -23.12 -12.18
N GLY A 85 9.29 -23.96 -12.38
CA GLY A 85 9.24 -25.39 -12.09
C GLY A 85 8.21 -26.11 -12.97
N ASP A 86 7.44 -27.03 -12.39
CA ASP A 86 6.38 -27.80 -13.08
C ASP A 86 5.12 -26.98 -13.40
N ALA A 87 5.13 -25.67 -13.11
CA ALA A 87 3.98 -24.82 -13.36
C ALA A 87 3.76 -24.64 -14.86
N LYS A 88 2.59 -25.08 -15.34
CA LYS A 88 2.19 -24.94 -16.74
C LYS A 88 2.06 -23.47 -17.15
N GLU A 89 2.21 -23.23 -18.44
CA GLU A 89 1.95 -21.93 -19.05
C GLU A 89 0.51 -21.47 -18.74
N GLY A 90 0.35 -20.22 -18.29
CA GLY A 90 -0.93 -19.70 -17.82
C GLY A 90 -1.30 -20.03 -16.36
N SER A 91 -0.41 -20.67 -15.59
CA SER A 91 -0.63 -20.87 -14.15
C SER A 91 -0.64 -19.55 -13.38
N LEU A 92 -1.46 -19.46 -12.34
CA LEU A 92 -1.53 -18.29 -11.46
C LEU A 92 -0.49 -18.39 -10.32
N PRO A 93 -0.05 -17.26 -9.74
CA PRO A 93 1.00 -17.26 -8.73
C PRO A 93 0.52 -17.97 -7.45
N PRO A 94 1.30 -18.88 -6.86
CA PRO A 94 0.98 -19.45 -5.56
C PRO A 94 1.15 -18.41 -4.43
N LEU A 95 0.53 -18.64 -3.27
CA LEU A 95 0.58 -17.75 -2.10
C LEU A 95 1.99 -17.25 -1.76
N ARG A 96 3.02 -18.11 -1.86
CA ARG A 96 4.42 -17.76 -1.57
C ARG A 96 4.91 -16.52 -2.34
N GLU A 97 4.47 -16.32 -3.58
CA GLU A 97 4.89 -15.18 -4.40
C GLU A 97 4.28 -13.87 -3.87
N TYR A 98 3.05 -13.94 -3.38
CA TYR A 98 2.37 -12.82 -2.74
C TYR A 98 3.02 -12.48 -1.39
N ILE A 99 3.32 -13.47 -0.56
CA ILE A 99 4.03 -13.27 0.72
C ILE A 99 5.41 -12.64 0.49
N GLU A 100 6.18 -13.15 -0.47
CA GLU A 100 7.50 -12.61 -0.79
C GLU A 100 7.42 -11.14 -1.24
N SER A 101 6.44 -10.82 -2.10
CA SER A 101 6.17 -9.44 -2.53
C SER A 101 5.77 -8.53 -1.36
N ALA A 102 4.94 -9.02 -0.43
CA ALA A 102 4.53 -8.28 0.77
C ALA A 102 5.71 -7.96 1.69
N MET A 103 6.58 -8.95 1.94
CA MET A 103 7.77 -8.77 2.77
C MET A 103 8.74 -7.76 2.15
N ASN A 104 8.95 -7.83 0.83
CA ASN A 104 9.78 -6.86 0.12
C ASN A 104 9.21 -5.44 0.24
N ARG A 105 7.89 -5.27 0.07
CA ARG A 105 7.24 -3.97 0.22
C ARG A 105 7.41 -3.41 1.64
N ARG A 106 7.23 -4.24 2.66
CA ARG A 106 7.42 -3.84 4.07
C ARG A 106 8.86 -3.41 4.35
N LYS A 107 9.83 -4.20 3.89
CA LYS A 107 11.25 -3.85 4.04
C LYS A 107 11.55 -2.49 3.41
N SER A 108 11.09 -2.24 2.18
CA SER A 108 11.28 -0.95 1.52
C SER A 108 10.61 0.20 2.26
N LEU A 109 9.43 -0.01 2.86
CA LEU A 109 8.76 1.04 3.65
C LEU A 109 9.55 1.38 4.93
N LEU A 110 10.05 0.37 5.63
CA LEU A 110 10.90 0.56 6.82
C LEU A 110 12.18 1.31 6.47
N GLU A 111 12.85 0.95 5.36
CA GLU A 111 14.04 1.67 4.89
C GLU A 111 13.74 3.15 4.59
N ILE A 112 12.58 3.46 3.98
CA ILE A 112 12.16 4.84 3.70
C ILE A 112 11.89 5.60 5.00
N GLU A 113 11.27 4.97 5.99
CA GLU A 113 10.98 5.56 7.30
C GLU A 113 12.27 5.85 8.10
N GLU A 114 13.23 4.94 8.06
CA GLU A 114 14.56 5.12 8.67
C GLU A 114 15.31 6.30 8.03
N GLN A 115 15.33 6.38 6.70
CA GLN A 115 15.97 7.48 5.97
C GLN A 115 15.32 8.84 6.27
N ARG A 116 13.99 8.89 6.41
CA ARG A 116 13.26 10.10 6.83
C ARG A 116 13.62 10.52 8.25
N SER A 117 13.77 9.55 9.15
CA SER A 117 14.12 9.80 10.55
C SER A 117 15.57 10.30 10.71
N GLN A 118 16.47 9.90 9.80
CA GLN A 118 17.87 10.32 9.77
C GLN A 118 18.12 11.65 9.04
N SER A 119 17.10 12.24 8.39
CA SER A 119 17.19 13.54 7.71
C SER A 119 16.44 14.64 8.49
N PRO A 120 17.00 15.20 9.58
CA PRO A 120 16.36 16.29 10.29
C PRO A 120 16.50 17.60 9.51
N GLY A 121 15.47 17.94 8.73
CA GLY A 121 15.08 19.32 8.45
C GLY A 121 15.73 20.04 7.27
N ILE A 122 14.95 20.25 6.20
CA ILE A 122 14.96 21.54 5.50
C ILE A 122 13.91 22.40 6.21
N ARG A 123 14.34 23.10 7.27
CA ARG A 123 13.59 24.28 7.74
C ARG A 123 13.59 25.26 6.57
N ARG A 124 12.43 25.51 5.96
CA ARG A 124 12.26 26.63 5.04
C ARG A 124 12.43 27.90 5.85
N ASP A 125 13.64 28.43 5.83
CA ASP A 125 13.97 29.73 6.38
C ASP A 125 13.12 30.78 5.64
N ARG A 126 12.05 31.26 6.29
CA ARG A 126 11.28 32.39 5.79
C ARG A 126 12.15 33.62 6.02
N ARG A 127 12.93 34.02 5.01
CA ARG A 127 13.54 35.35 4.98
C ARG A 127 12.43 36.40 5.18
N PRO A 128 12.56 37.33 6.13
CA PRO A 128 11.67 38.46 6.20
C PRO A 128 11.88 39.32 4.95
N LEU A 129 10.78 39.63 4.25
CA LEU A 129 10.78 40.64 3.21
C LEU A 129 11.00 41.99 3.91
N ASP A 130 12.21 42.52 3.76
CA ASP A 130 12.53 43.89 4.12
C ASP A 130 11.79 44.81 3.14
N LEU A 131 10.87 45.62 3.67
CA LEU A 131 10.14 46.65 2.95
C LEU A 131 10.82 47.97 3.29
N SER A 132 11.75 48.38 2.41
CA SER A 132 12.24 49.75 2.31
C SER A 132 11.41 50.55 1.32
#